data_AF-A0A194PN99-F1
#
_entry.id   AF-A0A194PN99-F1
#
_cell.length_a   1.000
_cell.length_b   1.000
_cell.length_c   1.000
_cell.angle_alpha   90.00
_cell.angle_beta   90.00
_cell.angle_gamma   90.00
#
_symmetry.space_group_name_H-M   'P 1'
#
loop_
_entity.id
_entity.type
_entity.pdbx_description
1 polymer ?
#
loop_
_entity_poly.entity_id
_entity_poly.type
_entity_poly.pdbx_seq_one_letter_code
_entity_poly.pdbx_strand_id
1 'polypeptide(L)'
;MSHAERLQQLLDMKRPRNLPDKDIYIDRLYRAVGEAYFCQHRLSYRLSERGNRRRIAFLMGLPVGRPKSFDSVLCNYPYKFVDVKKALTKVSATLDMCENSTMRCWLMYEMSRMLTTQKNYALSKFYAKRVQREAQEISNATWWLNGLFALMSGEMQQSNINEVRAAVEEAYEYSKKVQDTAQVQAFLRKCVEMMEDEVQIEERKIIEKRERQIMDVMDPVQSVEARVLFKKMSALPRGRRFSVLPQKTDFAGLKAERRRRCQLGLTVVPGPVRTLPAPKKSDTPGFQIFDV
;
A
#
# COMPACT_ATOMS: atom_id res chain seq x y z
N MET A 1 -26.22 -2.42 11.23
CA MET A 1 -26.22 -3.89 11.17
C MET A 1 -25.96 -4.33 9.74
N SER A 2 -24.96 -5.18 9.56
CA SER A 2 -24.56 -5.73 8.26
C SER A 2 -25.64 -6.67 7.71
N HIS A 3 -25.76 -6.79 6.38
CA HIS A 3 -26.68 -7.75 5.76
C HIS A 3 -26.40 -9.19 6.18
N ALA A 4 -25.11 -9.52 6.40
CA ALA A 4 -24.68 -10.83 6.90
C ALA A 4 -25.23 -11.13 8.30
N GLU A 5 -25.21 -10.16 9.22
CA GLU A 5 -25.75 -10.34 10.58
C GLU A 5 -27.26 -10.61 10.57
N ARG A 6 -28.01 -9.94 9.68
CA ARG A 6 -29.45 -10.16 9.53
C ARG A 6 -29.76 -11.54 8.97
N LEU A 7 -28.98 -11.99 7.99
CA LEU A 7 -29.13 -13.34 7.43
C LEU A 7 -28.75 -14.41 8.45
N GLN A 8 -27.69 -14.18 9.24
CA GLN A 8 -27.32 -15.08 10.34
C GLN A 8 -28.44 -15.21 11.37
N GLN A 9 -29.03 -14.10 11.82
CA GLN A 9 -30.18 -14.12 12.72
C GLN A 9 -31.36 -14.90 12.15
N LEU A 10 -31.65 -14.73 10.85
CA LEU A 10 -32.71 -15.47 10.18
C LEU A 10 -32.43 -16.97 10.15
N LEU A 11 -31.18 -17.38 9.88
CA LEU A 11 -30.76 -18.78 9.94
C LEU A 11 -30.89 -19.31 11.36
N ASP A 12 -30.47 -18.56 12.37
CA ASP A 12 -30.54 -18.94 13.79
C ASP A 12 -31.97 -19.15 14.29
N MET A 13 -32.95 -18.44 13.74
CA MET A 13 -34.36 -18.65 14.06
C MET A 13 -34.97 -19.91 13.44
N LYS A 14 -34.32 -20.53 12.44
CA LYS A 14 -34.86 -21.75 11.78
C LYS A 14 -34.50 -22.99 12.59
N ARG A 15 -35.51 -23.83 12.83
CA ARG A 15 -35.35 -25.14 13.45
C ARG A 15 -34.83 -26.15 12.40
N PRO A 16 -34.10 -27.21 12.81
CA PRO A 16 -33.60 -28.24 11.90
C PRO A 16 -34.67 -28.90 11.02
N ARG A 17 -35.92 -28.96 11.51
CA ARG A 17 -37.07 -29.46 10.74
C ARG A 17 -37.43 -28.62 9.51
N ASN A 18 -37.19 -27.30 9.57
CA ASN A 18 -37.54 -26.37 8.50
C ASN A 18 -36.35 -26.06 7.58
N LEU A 19 -35.12 -26.28 8.07
CA LEU A 19 -33.89 -26.11 7.31
C LEU A 19 -32.90 -27.20 7.76
N PRO A 20 -32.93 -28.38 7.12
CA PRO A 20 -31.90 -29.39 7.34
C PRO A 20 -30.53 -28.84 6.89
N ASP A 21 -29.46 -29.32 7.51
CA ASP A 21 -28.06 -28.96 7.18
C ASP A 21 -27.77 -27.45 7.21
N LYS A 22 -28.26 -26.77 8.25
CA LYS A 22 -28.06 -25.32 8.49
C LYS A 22 -26.61 -24.88 8.32
N ASP A 23 -25.64 -25.70 8.72
CA ASP A 23 -24.21 -25.37 8.69
C ASP A 23 -23.69 -25.16 7.26
N ILE A 24 -24.24 -25.85 6.26
CA ILE A 24 -23.89 -25.66 4.84
C ILE A 24 -24.31 -24.27 4.38
N TYR A 25 -25.49 -23.81 4.80
CA TYR A 25 -25.99 -22.47 4.45
C TYR A 25 -25.18 -21.37 5.14
N ILE A 26 -24.78 -21.59 6.40
CA ILE A 26 -23.90 -20.67 7.13
C ILE A 26 -22.54 -20.59 6.42
N ASP A 27 -21.93 -21.72 6.08
CA ASP A 27 -20.66 -21.76 5.36
C ASP A 27 -20.76 -21.04 4.00
N ARG A 28 -21.83 -21.31 3.23
CA ARG A 28 -22.05 -20.64 1.94
C ARG A 28 -22.27 -19.14 2.09
N LEU A 29 -23.01 -18.71 3.12
CA LEU A 29 -23.22 -17.29 3.43
C LEU A 29 -21.88 -16.59 3.67
N TYR A 30 -21.02 -17.14 4.52
CA TYR A 30 -19.75 -16.49 4.86
C TYR A 30 -18.70 -16.61 3.75
N ARG A 31 -18.76 -17.62 2.87
CA ARG A 31 -18.01 -17.61 1.61
C ARG A 31 -18.45 -16.47 0.70
N ALA A 32 -19.75 -16.28 0.51
CA ALA A 32 -20.28 -15.17 -0.30
C ALA A 32 -19.91 -13.80 0.27
N VAL A 33 -19.90 -13.65 1.60
CA VAL A 33 -19.41 -12.44 2.27
C VAL A 33 -17.91 -12.20 1.98
N GLY A 34 -17.10 -13.26 2.04
CA GLY A 34 -15.68 -13.18 1.68
C GLY A 34 -15.46 -12.76 0.22
N GLU A 35 -16.21 -13.33 -0.71
CA GLU A 35 -16.21 -12.95 -2.13
C GLU A 35 -16.65 -11.49 -2.31
N ALA A 36 -17.67 -11.03 -1.58
CA ALA A 36 -18.14 -9.65 -1.64
C ALA A 36 -17.08 -8.65 -1.15
N TYR A 37 -16.32 -8.96 -0.10
CA TYR A 37 -15.18 -8.15 0.34
C TYR A 37 -14.04 -8.17 -0.68
N PHE A 38 -13.73 -9.33 -1.22
CA PHE A 38 -12.70 -9.48 -2.24
C PHE A 38 -13.02 -8.66 -3.50
N CYS A 39 -14.27 -8.68 -3.97
CA CYS A 39 -14.77 -7.93 -5.12
C CYS A 39 -14.66 -6.40 -4.98
N GLN A 40 -14.39 -5.89 -3.78
CA GLN A 40 -14.13 -4.46 -3.57
C GLN A 40 -12.70 -4.09 -3.99
N HIS A 41 -11.74 -5.00 -3.82
CA HIS A 41 -10.31 -4.82 -4.06
C HIS A 41 -9.92 -5.01 -5.53
N ARG A 42 -10.60 -4.25 -6.40
CA ARG A 42 -10.38 -4.24 -7.85
C ARG A 42 -10.46 -2.82 -8.40
N LEU A 43 -9.74 -2.58 -9.49
CA LEU A 43 -9.90 -1.34 -10.25
C LEU A 43 -11.22 -1.35 -11.02
N SER A 44 -11.86 -0.19 -11.10
CA SER A 44 -13.03 0.00 -11.95
C SER A 44 -12.61 0.68 -13.25
N TYR A 45 -12.89 0.06 -14.39
CA TYR A 45 -12.64 0.64 -15.70
C TYR A 45 -13.52 1.87 -15.99
N ARG A 46 -14.64 2.01 -15.26
CA ARG A 46 -15.54 3.18 -15.39
C ARG A 46 -15.02 4.40 -14.64
N LEU A 47 -14.06 4.22 -13.74
CA LEU A 47 -13.46 5.31 -12.97
C LEU A 47 -12.19 5.80 -13.67
N SER A 48 -11.98 7.12 -13.64
CA SER A 48 -10.69 7.70 -14.00
C SER A 48 -9.59 7.22 -13.06
N GLU A 49 -8.33 7.40 -13.45
CA GLU A 49 -7.19 7.06 -12.59
C GLU A 49 -7.29 7.71 -11.20
N ARG A 50 -7.68 8.99 -11.14
CA ARG A 50 -7.92 9.70 -9.89
C ARG A 50 -9.04 9.06 -9.07
N GLY A 51 -10.10 8.58 -9.72
CA GLY A 51 -11.20 7.86 -9.06
C GLY A 51 -10.75 6.53 -8.47
N ASN A 52 -9.96 5.76 -9.23
CA ASN A 52 -9.38 4.49 -8.77
C ASN A 52 -8.39 4.68 -7.61
N ARG A 53 -7.48 5.67 -7.70
CA ARG A 53 -6.58 6.05 -6.59
C ARG A 53 -7.37 6.41 -5.33
N ARG A 54 -8.48 7.15 -5.48
CA ARG A 54 -9.37 7.49 -4.36
C ARG A 54 -10.04 6.26 -3.74
N ARG A 55 -10.51 5.33 -4.57
CA ARG A 55 -11.11 4.06 -4.10
C ARG A 55 -10.10 3.21 -3.34
N ILE A 56 -8.87 3.09 -3.84
CA ILE A 56 -7.77 2.40 -3.13
C ILE A 56 -7.51 3.08 -1.79
N ALA A 57 -7.35 4.40 -1.77
CA ALA A 57 -7.13 5.15 -0.54
C ALA A 57 -8.24 4.86 0.49
N PHE A 58 -9.50 4.87 0.05
CA PHE A 58 -10.63 4.55 0.92
C PHE A 58 -10.58 3.12 1.48
N LEU A 59 -10.36 2.12 0.62
CA LEU A 59 -10.29 0.71 1.04
C LEU A 59 -9.10 0.43 1.96
N MET A 60 -7.99 1.12 1.75
CA MET A 60 -6.79 1.00 2.59
C MET A 60 -6.88 1.83 3.87
N GLY A 61 -7.94 2.62 4.05
CA GLY A 61 -8.16 3.47 5.23
C GLY A 61 -7.29 4.73 5.27
N LEU A 62 -6.76 5.14 4.12
CA LEU A 62 -6.06 6.41 3.93
C LEU A 62 -7.07 7.58 3.90
N PRO A 63 -6.66 8.81 4.23
CA PRO A 63 -7.54 9.96 4.24
C PRO A 63 -8.07 10.29 2.83
N VAL A 64 -9.39 10.36 2.69
CA VAL A 64 -10.08 10.70 1.44
C VAL A 64 -10.98 11.93 1.64
N GLY A 65 -10.94 12.88 0.69
CA GLY A 65 -11.83 14.05 0.69
C GLY A 65 -13.32 13.69 0.51
N ARG A 66 -14.23 14.65 0.75
CA ARG A 66 -15.69 14.41 0.84
C ARG A 66 -16.28 13.56 -0.33
N PRO A 67 -17.26 12.68 -0.04
CA PRO A 67 -17.63 11.53 -0.88
C PRO A 67 -18.66 11.85 -1.97
N LYS A 68 -18.48 12.94 -2.73
CA LYS A 68 -19.22 13.09 -3.99
C LYS A 68 -18.52 12.24 -5.05
N SER A 69 -18.80 10.93 -5.06
CA SER A 69 -18.29 9.99 -6.06
C SER A 69 -19.45 9.14 -6.60
N PHE A 70 -19.42 8.81 -7.88
CA PHE A 70 -20.35 7.84 -8.50
C PHE A 70 -19.91 6.38 -8.29
N ASP A 71 -18.89 6.14 -7.46
CA ASP A 71 -18.37 4.80 -7.19
C ASP A 71 -19.26 4.06 -6.19
N SER A 72 -19.75 2.90 -6.61
CA SER A 72 -20.60 2.02 -5.80
C SER A 72 -20.00 1.65 -4.44
N VAL A 73 -18.67 1.51 -4.32
CA VAL A 73 -18.02 1.19 -3.04
C VAL A 73 -18.08 2.41 -2.11
N LEU A 74 -17.62 3.57 -2.58
CA LEU A 74 -17.66 4.81 -1.80
C LEU A 74 -19.09 5.25 -1.43
N CYS A 75 -20.07 5.06 -2.31
CA CYS A 75 -21.47 5.38 -2.04
C CYS A 75 -22.11 4.46 -0.99
N ASN A 76 -21.80 3.16 -1.02
CA ASN A 76 -22.46 2.15 -0.17
C ASN A 76 -21.83 2.02 1.22
N TYR A 77 -20.64 2.59 1.42
CA TYR A 77 -20.00 2.71 2.72
C TYR A 77 -20.02 4.16 3.23
N PRO A 78 -21.20 4.81 3.42
CA PRO A 78 -21.21 6.08 4.12
C PRO A 78 -20.63 5.84 5.52
N TYR A 79 -19.88 6.82 6.01
CA TYR A 79 -19.39 6.90 7.40
C TYR A 79 -20.58 6.87 8.36
N LYS A 80 -21.18 5.69 8.55
CA LYS A 80 -22.16 5.46 9.60
C LYS A 80 -21.35 5.50 10.88
N PHE A 81 -21.71 6.42 11.77
CA PHE A 81 -21.21 6.45 13.14
C PHE A 81 -21.64 5.16 13.83
N VAL A 82 -20.81 4.12 13.68
CA VAL A 82 -20.94 2.88 14.44
C VAL A 82 -20.12 3.06 15.70
N ASP A 83 -20.73 2.75 16.85
CA ASP A 83 -20.00 2.66 18.10
C ASP A 83 -19.05 1.45 18.03
N VAL A 84 -17.79 1.73 17.65
CA VAL A 84 -16.77 0.70 17.37
C VAL A 84 -16.51 -0.15 18.61
N LYS A 85 -16.62 0.42 19.82
CA LYS A 85 -16.41 -0.34 21.07
C LYS A 85 -17.50 -1.38 21.26
N LYS A 86 -18.77 -1.00 21.09
CA LYS A 86 -19.90 -1.94 21.17
C LYS A 86 -19.88 -2.99 20.05
N ALA A 87 -19.44 -2.60 18.85
CA ALA A 87 -19.29 -3.53 17.75
C ALA A 87 -18.19 -4.57 18.03
N LEU A 88 -17.04 -4.12 18.57
CA LEU A 88 -15.95 -5.01 18.96
C LEU A 88 -16.35 -6.00 20.05
N THR A 89 -17.04 -5.55 21.12
CA THR A 89 -17.47 -6.46 22.19
C THR A 89 -18.45 -7.50 21.68
N LYS A 90 -19.39 -7.11 20.81
CA LYS A 90 -20.32 -8.03 20.16
C LYS A 90 -19.61 -9.05 19.28
N VAL A 91 -18.69 -8.61 18.42
CA VAL A 91 -17.95 -9.50 17.51
C VAL A 91 -17.04 -10.44 18.30
N SER A 92 -16.38 -9.97 19.36
CA SER A 92 -15.56 -10.80 20.25
C SER A 92 -16.39 -11.89 20.92
N ALA A 93 -17.52 -11.54 21.54
CA ALA A 93 -18.41 -12.51 22.18
C ALA A 93 -18.95 -13.55 21.17
N THR A 94 -19.21 -13.12 19.94
CA THR A 94 -19.65 -14.04 18.87
C THR A 94 -18.52 -14.97 18.43
N LEU A 95 -17.27 -14.46 18.36
CA LEU A 95 -16.09 -15.23 17.96
C LEU A 95 -15.77 -16.34 18.96
N ASP A 96 -15.93 -16.08 20.26
CA ASP A 96 -15.68 -17.05 21.32
C ASP A 96 -16.65 -18.24 21.27
N MET A 97 -17.88 -17.99 20.82
CA MET A 97 -18.94 -19.01 20.69
C MET A 97 -19.02 -19.64 19.29
N CYS A 98 -18.17 -19.20 18.34
CA CYS A 98 -18.29 -19.58 16.94
C CYS A 98 -17.51 -20.87 16.62
N GLU A 99 -18.24 -21.89 16.17
CA GLU A 99 -17.68 -23.19 15.75
C GLU A 99 -17.36 -23.23 14.25
N ASN A 100 -18.08 -22.49 13.40
CA ASN A 100 -17.89 -22.53 11.94
C ASN A 100 -16.64 -21.74 11.50
N SER A 101 -15.67 -22.42 10.86
CA SER A 101 -14.41 -21.81 10.42
C SER A 101 -14.54 -20.66 9.41
N THR A 102 -15.51 -20.67 8.51
CA THR A 102 -15.71 -19.53 7.58
C THR A 102 -16.29 -18.31 8.28
N MET A 103 -17.18 -18.52 9.26
CA MET A 103 -17.69 -17.45 10.11
C MET A 103 -16.58 -16.88 10.99
N ARG A 104 -15.70 -17.74 11.52
CA ARG A 104 -14.49 -17.33 12.27
C ARG A 104 -13.59 -16.42 11.43
N CYS A 105 -13.34 -16.77 10.16
CA CYS A 105 -12.60 -15.90 9.23
C CYS A 105 -13.25 -14.51 9.11
N TRP A 106 -14.57 -14.46 8.91
CA TRP A 106 -15.30 -13.20 8.80
C TRP A 106 -15.23 -12.36 10.08
N LEU A 107 -15.46 -12.97 11.25
CA LEU A 107 -15.42 -12.27 12.54
C LEU A 107 -14.02 -11.70 12.83
N MET A 108 -12.96 -12.48 12.62
CA MET A 108 -11.58 -12.01 12.80
C MET A 108 -11.21 -10.90 11.80
N TYR A 109 -11.71 -10.98 10.55
CA TYR A 109 -11.53 -9.92 9.56
C TYR A 109 -12.23 -8.61 9.98
N GLU A 110 -13.47 -8.68 10.45
CA GLU A 110 -14.19 -7.52 10.99
C GLU A 110 -13.50 -6.92 12.22
N MET A 111 -12.98 -7.76 13.11
CA MET A 111 -12.16 -7.32 14.25
C MET A 111 -10.92 -6.55 13.78
N SER A 112 -10.16 -7.11 12.85
CA SER A 112 -8.98 -6.43 12.29
C SER A 112 -9.35 -5.07 11.72
N ARG A 113 -10.39 -4.98 10.89
CA ARG A 113 -10.85 -3.71 10.31
C ARG A 113 -11.23 -2.68 11.37
N MET A 114 -12.01 -3.08 12.37
CA MET A 114 -12.41 -2.18 13.46
C MET A 114 -11.20 -1.71 14.29
N LEU A 115 -10.26 -2.60 14.59
CA LEU A 115 -9.03 -2.25 15.33
C LEU A 115 -8.12 -1.31 14.53
N THR A 116 -8.04 -1.49 13.21
CA THR A 116 -7.34 -0.55 12.31
C THR A 116 -7.97 0.84 12.39
N THR A 117 -9.31 0.96 12.43
CA THR A 117 -9.96 2.28 12.60
C THR A 117 -9.67 2.93 13.96
N GLN A 118 -9.39 2.15 14.99
CA GLN A 118 -8.95 2.63 16.30
C GLN A 118 -7.44 2.90 16.38
N LYS A 119 -6.70 2.72 15.28
CA LYS A 119 -5.23 2.80 15.22
C LYS A 119 -4.51 1.79 16.12
N ASN A 120 -5.18 0.73 16.54
CA ASN A 120 -4.55 -0.39 17.24
C ASN A 120 -4.01 -1.40 16.21
N TYR A 121 -2.93 -1.00 15.54
CA TYR A 121 -2.40 -1.76 14.41
C TYR A 121 -1.77 -3.10 14.81
N ALA A 122 -1.17 -3.19 16.00
CA ALA A 122 -0.57 -4.43 16.50
C ALA A 122 -1.62 -5.53 16.67
N LEU A 123 -2.74 -5.21 17.33
CA LEU A 123 -3.83 -6.17 17.51
C LEU A 123 -4.57 -6.44 16.20
N SER A 124 -4.71 -5.43 15.33
CA SER A 124 -5.26 -5.63 13.99
C SER A 124 -4.43 -6.64 13.17
N LYS A 125 -3.10 -6.49 13.16
CA LYS A 125 -2.15 -7.39 12.50
C LYS A 125 -2.25 -8.82 13.05
N PHE A 126 -2.42 -8.96 14.36
CA PHE A 126 -2.64 -10.26 14.99
C PHE A 126 -3.90 -10.95 14.44
N TYR A 127 -5.05 -10.27 14.41
CA TYR A 127 -6.29 -10.86 13.91
C TYR A 127 -6.25 -11.14 12.40
N ALA A 128 -5.65 -10.26 11.60
CA ALA A 128 -5.50 -10.49 10.16
C ALA A 128 -4.65 -11.72 9.85
N LYS A 129 -3.56 -11.97 10.60
CA LYS A 129 -2.79 -13.21 10.49
C LYS A 129 -3.56 -14.44 10.95
N ARG A 130 -4.46 -14.30 11.92
CA ARG A 130 -5.36 -15.40 12.31
C ARG A 130 -6.37 -15.74 11.22
N VAL A 131 -6.89 -14.74 10.49
CA VAL A 131 -7.72 -14.98 9.30
C VAL A 131 -6.96 -15.83 8.29
N GLN A 132 -5.70 -15.50 8.00
CA GLN A 132 -4.87 -16.29 7.09
C GLN A 132 -4.71 -17.74 7.57
N ARG A 133 -4.39 -17.95 8.85
CA ARG A 133 -4.25 -19.30 9.42
C ARG A 133 -5.54 -20.12 9.28
N GLU A 134 -6.67 -19.57 9.70
CA GLU A 134 -7.96 -20.23 9.61
C GLU A 134 -8.33 -20.49 8.13
N ALA A 135 -8.07 -19.52 7.23
CA ALA A 135 -8.30 -19.66 5.80
C ALA A 135 -7.45 -20.77 5.16
N GLN A 136 -6.23 -20.99 5.66
CA GLN A 136 -5.36 -22.08 5.21
C GLN A 136 -5.91 -23.44 5.64
N GLU A 137 -6.42 -23.56 6.87
CA GLU A 137 -7.04 -24.78 7.38
C GLU A 137 -8.25 -25.19 6.53
N ILE A 138 -9.08 -24.22 6.12
CA ILE A 138 -10.22 -24.47 5.21
C ILE A 138 -9.88 -24.40 3.72
N SER A 139 -8.60 -24.25 3.35
CA SER A 139 -8.13 -24.11 1.97
C SER A 139 -8.87 -23.04 1.14
N ASN A 140 -9.22 -21.91 1.75
CA ASN A 140 -9.98 -20.83 1.14
C ASN A 140 -9.09 -19.63 0.76
N ALA A 141 -8.71 -19.56 -0.51
CA ALA A 141 -7.85 -18.49 -1.04
C ALA A 141 -8.48 -17.08 -0.92
N THR A 142 -9.81 -16.97 -0.99
CA THR A 142 -10.51 -15.68 -0.90
C THR A 142 -10.36 -15.08 0.50
N TRP A 143 -10.53 -15.89 1.55
CA TRP A 143 -10.32 -15.42 2.92
C TRP A 143 -8.85 -15.14 3.22
N TRP A 144 -7.92 -15.90 2.64
CA TRP A 144 -6.49 -15.61 2.72
C TRP A 144 -6.18 -14.21 2.16
N LEU A 145 -6.67 -13.90 0.95
CA LEU A 145 -6.49 -12.60 0.31
C LEU A 145 -7.15 -11.46 1.10
N ASN A 146 -8.35 -11.68 1.65
CA ASN A 146 -8.97 -10.70 2.54
C ASN A 146 -8.11 -10.43 3.78
N GLY A 147 -7.49 -11.45 4.38
CA GLY A 147 -6.52 -11.28 5.46
C GLY A 147 -5.33 -10.41 5.05
N LEU A 148 -4.77 -10.65 3.85
CA LEU A 148 -3.69 -9.82 3.29
C LEU A 148 -4.10 -8.37 3.06
N PHE A 149 -5.30 -8.12 2.53
CA PHE A 149 -5.80 -6.75 2.36
C PHE A 149 -5.98 -6.02 3.70
N ALA A 150 -6.41 -6.73 4.75
CA ALA A 150 -6.49 -6.15 6.09
C ALA A 150 -5.10 -5.80 6.66
N LEU A 151 -4.09 -6.66 6.44
CA LEU A 151 -2.69 -6.36 6.78
C LEU A 151 -2.18 -5.14 6.02
N MET A 152 -2.33 -5.14 4.69
CA MET A 152 -1.92 -4.03 3.84
C MET A 152 -2.55 -2.70 4.28
N SER A 153 -3.85 -2.69 4.59
CA SER A 153 -4.55 -1.50 5.09
C SER A 153 -3.90 -0.92 6.35
N GLY A 154 -3.53 -1.78 7.32
CA GLY A 154 -2.84 -1.35 8.54
C GLY A 154 -1.41 -0.88 8.31
N GLU A 155 -0.66 -1.53 7.42
CA GLU A 155 0.73 -1.15 7.10
C GLU A 155 0.79 0.13 6.25
N MET A 156 -0.14 0.34 5.31
CA MET A 156 -0.25 1.58 4.54
C MET A 156 -0.56 2.79 5.44
N GLN A 157 -1.44 2.63 6.44
CA GLN A 157 -1.72 3.71 7.41
C GLN A 157 -0.53 4.03 8.35
N GLN A 158 0.41 3.09 8.51
CA GLN A 158 1.65 3.30 9.26
C GLN A 158 2.82 3.75 8.37
N SER A 159 2.58 3.97 7.07
CA SER A 159 3.61 4.30 6.08
C SER A 159 4.75 3.27 6.00
N ASN A 160 4.47 1.99 6.27
CA ASN A 160 5.47 0.92 6.28
C ASN A 160 5.60 0.22 4.92
N ILE A 161 6.41 0.78 4.03
CA ILE A 161 6.50 0.38 2.62
C ILE A 161 7.01 -1.06 2.46
N ASN A 162 7.96 -1.49 3.29
CA ASN A 162 8.59 -2.80 3.14
C ASN A 162 7.59 -3.92 3.44
N GLU A 163 6.80 -3.77 4.51
CA GLU A 163 5.73 -4.73 4.84
C GLU A 163 4.60 -4.68 3.80
N VAL A 164 4.24 -3.50 3.29
CA VAL A 164 3.25 -3.40 2.20
C VAL A 164 3.74 -4.12 0.95
N ARG A 165 5.00 -3.94 0.55
CA ARG A 165 5.58 -4.62 -0.62
C ARG A 165 5.58 -6.14 -0.44
N ALA A 166 6.01 -6.64 0.72
CA ALA A 166 5.97 -8.06 1.04
C ALA A 166 4.54 -8.61 0.98
N ALA A 167 3.56 -7.91 1.58
CA ALA A 167 2.17 -8.30 1.55
C ALA A 167 1.57 -8.27 0.12
N VAL A 168 1.98 -7.32 -0.72
CA VAL A 168 1.57 -7.23 -2.12
C VAL A 168 2.13 -8.39 -2.93
N GLU A 169 3.40 -8.74 -2.75
CA GLU A 169 4.03 -9.88 -3.42
C GLU A 169 3.32 -11.19 -3.06
N GLU A 170 3.04 -11.40 -1.77
CA GLU A 170 2.27 -12.55 -1.31
C GLU A 170 0.84 -12.56 -1.88
N ALA A 171 0.16 -11.41 -1.88
CA ALA A 171 -1.18 -11.28 -2.44
C ALA A 171 -1.20 -11.53 -3.96
N TYR A 172 -0.11 -11.15 -4.66
CA TYR A 172 0.03 -11.38 -6.08
C TYR A 172 0.07 -12.88 -6.41
N GLU A 173 0.81 -13.67 -5.64
CA GLU A 173 0.88 -15.12 -5.81
C GLU A 173 -0.47 -15.80 -5.50
N TYR A 174 -1.15 -15.40 -4.43
CA TYR A 174 -2.46 -15.96 -4.09
C TYR A 174 -3.57 -15.51 -5.04
N SER A 175 -3.47 -14.32 -5.65
CA SER A 175 -4.45 -13.84 -6.63
C SER A 175 -4.54 -14.72 -7.88
N LYS A 176 -3.46 -15.46 -8.21
CA LYS A 176 -3.45 -16.40 -9.34
C LYS A 176 -4.37 -17.61 -9.12
N LYS A 177 -4.72 -17.91 -7.86
CA LYS A 177 -5.59 -19.03 -7.48
C LYS A 177 -7.09 -18.65 -7.50
N VAL A 178 -7.42 -17.37 -7.69
CA VAL A 178 -8.80 -16.85 -7.62
C VAL A 178 -9.22 -16.33 -8.99
N GLN A 179 -10.53 -16.34 -9.25
CA GLN A 179 -11.12 -15.73 -10.44
C GLN A 179 -10.89 -14.21 -10.46
N ASP A 180 -10.93 -13.57 -11.64
CA ASP A 180 -10.67 -12.13 -11.83
C ASP A 180 -9.25 -11.63 -11.47
N THR A 181 -8.24 -12.48 -11.68
CA THR A 181 -6.82 -12.21 -11.39
C THR A 181 -6.33 -10.85 -11.92
N ALA A 182 -6.69 -10.47 -13.15
CA ALA A 182 -6.14 -9.28 -13.80
C ALA A 182 -6.52 -7.95 -13.10
N GLN A 183 -7.77 -7.82 -12.63
CA GLN A 183 -8.24 -6.57 -12.02
C GLN A 183 -7.68 -6.38 -10.61
N VAL A 184 -7.53 -7.48 -9.87
CA VAL A 184 -6.98 -7.50 -8.52
C VAL A 184 -5.48 -7.26 -8.55
N GLN A 185 -4.76 -7.87 -9.49
CA GLN A 185 -3.34 -7.59 -9.70
C GLN A 185 -3.08 -6.14 -10.13
N ALA A 186 -3.96 -5.55 -10.93
CA ALA A 186 -3.88 -4.13 -11.26
C ALA A 186 -4.10 -3.24 -10.02
N PHE A 187 -5.03 -3.64 -9.14
CA PHE A 187 -5.25 -2.97 -7.85
C PHE A 187 -4.01 -3.05 -6.95
N LEU A 188 -3.42 -4.23 -6.79
CA LEU A 188 -2.20 -4.46 -6.01
C LEU A 188 -1.01 -3.63 -6.51
N ARG A 189 -0.80 -3.60 -7.84
CA ARG A 189 0.25 -2.74 -8.44
C ARG A 189 0.02 -1.26 -8.12
N LYS A 190 -1.23 -0.81 -8.17
CA LYS A 190 -1.58 0.59 -7.88
C LYS A 190 -1.39 0.94 -6.40
N CYS A 191 -1.57 0.00 -5.47
CA CYS A 191 -1.22 0.19 -4.06
C CYS A 191 0.27 0.50 -3.87
N VAL A 192 1.16 -0.23 -4.56
CA VAL A 192 2.61 0.02 -4.49
C VAL A 192 2.96 1.39 -5.07
N GLU A 193 2.42 1.73 -6.24
CA GLU A 193 2.63 3.04 -6.87
C GLU A 193 2.20 4.20 -5.94
N MET A 194 1.05 4.07 -5.27
CA MET A 194 0.56 5.08 -4.34
C MET A 194 1.47 5.25 -3.12
N MET A 195 2.04 4.16 -2.59
CA MET A 195 3.00 4.24 -1.49
C MET A 195 4.30 4.90 -1.92
N GLU A 196 4.81 4.54 -3.09
CA GLU A 196 6.04 5.16 -3.62
C GLU A 196 5.84 6.67 -3.80
N ASP A 197 4.70 7.10 -4.35
CA ASP A 197 4.32 8.51 -4.47
C ASP A 197 4.30 9.23 -3.10
N GLU A 198 3.73 8.62 -2.06
CA GLU A 198 3.67 9.21 -0.71
C GLU A 198 5.06 9.42 -0.10
N VAL A 199 5.96 8.45 -0.24
CA VAL A 199 7.36 8.58 0.21
C VAL A 199 8.05 9.73 -0.49
N GLN A 200 7.83 9.88 -1.81
CA GLN A 200 8.42 10.99 -2.55
C GLN A 200 7.91 12.35 -2.05
N ILE A 201 6.66 12.42 -1.60
CA ILE A 201 6.06 13.64 -1.05
C ILE A 201 6.64 13.95 0.33
N GLU A 202 6.78 12.94 1.20
CA GLU A 202 7.37 13.11 2.53
C GLU A 202 8.84 13.54 2.46
N GLU A 203 9.65 12.89 1.63
CA GLU A 203 11.04 13.31 1.39
C GLU A 203 11.14 14.77 0.97
N ARG A 204 10.27 15.21 0.04
CA ARG A 204 10.25 16.61 -0.41
C ARG A 204 9.92 17.56 0.74
N LYS A 205 8.92 17.25 1.57
CA LYS A 205 8.55 18.06 2.74
C LYS A 205 9.69 18.15 3.76
N ILE A 206 10.41 17.05 3.96
CA ILE A 206 11.57 17.02 4.88
C ILE A 206 12.70 17.90 4.33
N ILE A 207 12.99 17.83 3.02
CA ILE A 207 13.97 18.69 2.35
C ILE A 207 13.55 20.17 2.47
N GLU A 208 12.31 20.51 2.12
CA GLU A 208 11.79 21.88 2.21
C GLU A 208 11.81 22.44 3.64
N LYS A 209 11.56 21.60 4.64
CA LYS A 209 11.67 21.99 6.05
C LYS A 209 13.12 22.26 6.42
N ARG A 210 14.05 21.44 5.93
CA ARG A 210 15.47 21.61 6.21
C ARG A 210 16.06 22.83 5.51
N GLU A 211 15.69 23.07 4.25
CA GLU A 211 16.04 24.27 3.51
C GLU A 211 15.60 25.52 4.26
N ARG A 212 14.36 25.55 4.77
CA ARG A 212 13.87 26.64 5.63
C ARG A 212 14.69 26.82 6.90
N GLN A 213 15.00 25.75 7.62
CA GLN A 213 15.85 25.83 8.82
C GLN A 213 17.24 26.40 8.53
N ILE A 214 17.85 26.05 7.39
CA ILE A 214 19.15 26.60 7.00
C ILE A 214 19.02 28.10 6.72
N MET A 215 17.96 28.49 6.01
CA MET A 215 17.67 29.88 5.68
C MET A 215 17.45 30.75 6.93
N ASP A 216 16.86 30.19 7.99
CA ASP A 216 16.60 30.90 9.25
C ASP A 216 17.87 31.17 10.08
N VAL A 217 18.94 30.38 9.88
CA VAL A 217 20.21 30.48 10.62
C VAL A 217 21.26 31.28 9.84
N MET A 218 21.10 31.44 8.53
CA MET A 218 22.06 32.14 7.69
C MET A 218 21.94 33.66 7.81
N ASP A 219 23.08 34.34 7.65
CA ASP A 219 23.12 35.80 7.52
C ASP A 219 22.25 36.25 6.33
N PRO A 220 21.56 37.40 6.45
CA PRO A 220 20.57 37.85 5.47
C PRO A 220 21.15 38.00 4.05
N VAL A 221 22.42 38.37 3.90
CA VAL A 221 23.10 38.47 2.60
C VAL A 221 23.31 37.09 1.97
N GLN A 222 23.80 36.11 2.73
CA GLN A 222 24.05 34.75 2.26
C GLN A 222 22.74 33.97 2.04
N SER A 223 21.68 34.33 2.75
CA SER A 223 20.36 33.74 2.59
C SER A 223 19.82 33.88 1.15
N VAL A 224 20.08 35.03 0.50
CA VAL A 224 19.61 35.29 -0.86
C VAL A 224 20.29 34.34 -1.85
N GLU A 225 21.60 34.16 -1.71
CA GLU A 225 22.39 33.25 -2.56
C GLU A 225 21.99 31.79 -2.33
N ALA A 226 21.80 31.38 -1.08
CA ALA A 226 21.36 30.04 -0.72
C ALA A 226 19.96 29.71 -1.30
N ARG A 227 19.04 30.69 -1.32
CA ARG A 227 17.70 30.52 -1.91
C ARG A 227 17.78 30.28 -3.43
N VAL A 228 18.68 30.97 -4.12
CA VAL A 228 18.94 30.75 -5.56
C VAL A 228 19.56 29.37 -5.78
N LEU A 229 20.48 28.94 -4.91
CA LEU A 229 21.10 27.62 -4.97
C LEU A 229 20.07 26.49 -4.80
N PHE A 230 19.21 26.54 -3.77
CA PHE A 230 18.15 25.54 -3.57
C PHE A 230 17.19 25.48 -4.78
N LYS A 231 16.88 26.63 -5.38
CA LYS A 231 16.07 26.68 -6.62
C LYS A 231 16.78 26.01 -7.80
N LYS A 232 18.09 26.19 -7.96
CA LYS A 232 18.88 25.50 -8.99
C LYS A 232 18.98 23.99 -8.73
N MET A 233 19.16 23.59 -7.48
CA MET A 233 19.23 22.18 -7.07
C MET A 233 17.91 21.45 -7.28
N SER A 234 16.77 22.08 -6.99
CA SER A 234 15.45 21.49 -7.20
C SER A 234 15.07 21.30 -8.68
N ALA A 235 15.73 22.01 -9.61
CA ALA A 235 15.54 21.87 -11.05
C ALA A 235 16.31 20.68 -11.66
N LEU A 236 17.37 20.17 -11.01
CA LEU A 236 18.18 19.06 -11.54
C LEU A 236 17.43 17.71 -11.45
N PRO A 237 17.80 16.65 -12.18
CA PRO A 237 17.22 15.32 -11.98
C PRO A 237 17.69 14.70 -10.66
N ARG A 238 16.82 13.94 -9.97
CA ARG A 238 17.08 13.38 -8.61
C ARG A 238 18.42 12.69 -8.43
N GLY A 239 18.83 11.83 -9.37
CA GLY A 239 20.13 11.14 -9.30
C GLY A 239 21.35 12.05 -9.44
N ARG A 240 21.16 13.35 -9.71
CA ARG A 240 22.21 14.37 -9.82
C ARG A 240 22.01 15.54 -8.83
N ARG A 241 21.02 15.46 -7.94
CA ARG A 241 20.79 16.48 -6.91
C ARG A 241 21.69 16.20 -5.71
N PHE A 242 22.34 17.24 -5.21
CA PHE A 242 22.88 17.19 -3.86
C PHE A 242 21.71 17.21 -2.86
N SER A 243 21.79 16.38 -1.82
CA SER A 243 20.80 16.34 -0.74
C SER A 243 21.23 17.26 0.39
N VAL A 244 20.29 18.05 0.91
CA VAL A 244 20.49 18.89 2.10
C VAL A 244 20.40 18.05 3.38
N LEU A 245 19.85 16.84 3.29
CA LEU A 245 19.77 15.91 4.41
C LEU A 245 21.12 15.23 4.65
N PRO A 246 21.55 15.08 5.91
CA PRO A 246 22.70 14.26 6.24
C PRO A 246 22.39 12.82 5.86
N GLN A 247 22.94 12.37 4.73
CA GLN A 247 22.92 10.95 4.39
C GLN A 247 24.05 10.28 5.15
N LYS A 248 23.76 9.15 5.81
CA LYS A 248 24.83 8.19 6.11
C LYS A 248 25.40 7.78 4.76
N THR A 249 26.67 8.06 4.54
CA THR A 249 27.39 7.67 3.34
C THR A 249 27.60 6.15 3.38
N ASP A 250 26.57 5.38 3.02
CA ASP A 250 26.73 3.98 2.69
C ASP A 250 27.44 3.89 1.32
N PHE A 251 28.76 4.08 1.34
CA PHE A 251 29.64 3.88 0.17
C PHE A 251 29.52 2.47 -0.43
N ALA A 252 28.89 1.53 0.28
CA ALA A 252 28.65 0.17 -0.20
C ALA A 252 27.47 0.04 -1.19
N GLY A 253 26.48 0.94 -1.16
CA GLY A 253 25.26 0.84 -1.98
C GLY A 253 25.30 1.62 -3.30
N LEU A 254 26.14 2.66 -3.38
CA LEU A 254 26.35 3.44 -4.61
C LEU A 254 27.41 2.81 -5.50
N LYS A 255 27.25 1.52 -5.84
CA LYS A 255 27.64 1.10 -7.19
C LYS A 255 26.63 1.74 -8.12
N ALA A 256 26.83 3.04 -8.40
CA ALA A 256 26.38 3.58 -9.66
C ALA A 256 26.93 2.61 -10.70
N GLU A 257 26.06 1.83 -11.32
CA GLU A 257 26.40 1.21 -12.59
C GLU A 257 26.93 2.36 -13.44
N ARG A 258 28.27 2.45 -13.55
CA ARG A 258 28.93 3.29 -14.52
C ARG A 258 28.50 2.68 -15.85
N ARG A 259 27.31 3.08 -16.32
CA ARG A 259 26.84 2.82 -17.68
C ARG A 259 28.04 3.13 -18.56
N ARG A 260 28.45 2.12 -19.33
CA ARG A 260 29.62 2.19 -20.22
C ARG A 260 29.62 3.56 -20.88
N ARG A 261 30.77 4.25 -20.84
CA ARG A 261 30.94 5.59 -21.43
C ARG A 261 30.68 5.48 -22.93
N CYS A 262 29.44 5.72 -23.32
CA CYS A 262 28.96 5.72 -24.68
C CYS A 262 28.73 7.18 -25.05
N GLN A 263 29.51 7.69 -26.00
CA GLN A 263 29.19 8.96 -26.65
C GLN A 263 28.37 8.65 -27.91
N LEU A 264 27.20 9.29 -28.01
CA LEU A 264 26.52 9.44 -29.30
C LEU A 264 27.34 10.44 -30.12
N GLY A 265 27.60 10.11 -31.39
CA GLY A 265 28.38 10.98 -32.28
C GLY A 265 27.76 12.38 -32.33
N LEU A 266 28.58 13.42 -32.09
CA LEU A 266 28.20 14.83 -32.11
C LEU A 266 28.02 15.35 -33.55
N THR A 267 27.21 14.67 -34.36
CA THR A 267 26.87 15.07 -35.72
C THR A 267 25.36 15.01 -35.95
N VAL A 268 24.87 15.85 -36.87
CA VAL A 268 23.43 16.02 -37.20
C VAL A 268 22.77 14.71 -37.65
N VAL A 269 23.54 13.74 -38.13
CA VAL A 269 23.12 12.35 -38.28
C VAL A 269 23.85 11.50 -37.21
N PRO A 270 23.15 10.87 -36.26
CA PRO A 270 23.78 10.10 -35.20
C PRO A 270 24.37 8.79 -35.76
N GLY A 271 25.69 8.69 -35.74
CA GLY A 271 26.42 7.45 -36.04
C GLY A 271 26.34 6.40 -34.92
N PRO A 272 26.84 5.17 -35.16
CA PRO A 272 26.78 4.09 -34.19
C PRO A 272 27.56 4.40 -32.92
N VAL A 273 27.01 3.97 -31.79
CA VAL A 273 27.54 4.23 -30.44
C VAL A 273 28.96 3.68 -30.30
N ARG A 274 29.92 4.56 -30.01
CA ARG A 274 31.31 4.18 -29.73
C ARG A 274 31.55 4.14 -28.22
N THR A 275 32.18 3.07 -27.76
CA THR A 275 32.65 2.93 -26.38
C THR A 275 33.99 3.65 -26.22
N LEU A 276 34.06 4.59 -25.28
CA LEU A 276 35.30 5.32 -25.00
C LEU A 276 36.30 4.46 -24.21
N PRO A 277 37.62 4.62 -24.45
CA PRO A 277 38.66 3.97 -23.66
C PRO A 277 38.67 4.48 -22.21
N ALA A 278 39.24 3.67 -21.31
CA ALA A 278 39.38 4.04 -19.91
C ALA A 278 40.35 5.24 -19.76
N PRO A 279 40.08 6.20 -18.86
CA PRO A 279 40.99 7.30 -18.61
C PRO A 279 42.32 6.79 -18.04
N LYS A 280 43.43 7.42 -18.44
CA LYS A 280 44.75 7.14 -17.87
C LYS A 280 44.71 7.39 -16.36
N LYS A 281 45.18 6.42 -15.58
CA LYS A 281 45.30 6.55 -14.13
C LYS A 281 46.69 7.10 -13.84
N SER A 282 46.80 8.13 -13.00
CA SER A 282 48.09 8.52 -12.43
C SER A 282 48.45 7.58 -11.29
N ASP A 283 49.74 7.32 -11.12
CA ASP A 283 50.27 6.55 -10.01
C ASP A 283 50.25 7.34 -8.68
N THR A 284 50.04 8.65 -8.74
CA THR A 284 49.81 9.49 -7.57
C THR A 284 48.35 9.45 -7.10
N PRO A 285 48.08 9.09 -5.83
CA PRO A 285 46.73 9.07 -5.28
C PRO A 285 46.15 10.49 -5.27
N GLY A 286 44.96 10.64 -5.87
CA GLY A 286 44.22 11.91 -5.90
C GLY A 286 44.51 12.82 -7.11
N PHE A 287 45.45 12.45 -7.98
CA PHE A 287 45.65 13.17 -9.25
C PHE A 287 44.81 12.55 -10.37
N GLN A 288 44.30 13.37 -11.28
CA GLN A 288 43.59 12.91 -12.47
C GLN A 288 44.22 13.57 -13.69
N ILE A 289 44.71 12.75 -14.61
CA ILE A 289 45.36 13.23 -15.84
C ILE A 289 44.24 13.59 -16.83
N PHE A 290 44.26 14.85 -17.29
CA PHE A 290 43.41 15.31 -18.38
C PHE A 290 44.28 15.32 -19.65
N ASP A 291 43.79 14.72 -20.73
CA ASP A 291 44.38 14.93 -22.05
C ASP A 291 43.93 16.34 -22.50
N VAL A 292 44.88 17.27 -22.66
CA VAL A 292 44.66 18.57 -23.30
C VAL A 292 44.84 18.40 -24.81
#